data_AF-A0A9D7UHG0-F1
#
_entry.id   AF-A0A9D7UHG0-F1
#
_cell.length_a   1.000
_cell.length_b   1.000
_cell.length_c   1.000
_cell.angle_alpha   90.00
_cell.angle_beta   90.00
_cell.angle_gamma   90.00
#
_symmetry.space_group_name_H-M   'P 1'
#
loop_
_entity.id
_entity.type
_entity.pdbx_description
1 polymer ?
#
loop_
_entity_poly.entity_id
_entity_poly.type
_entity_poly.pdbx_seq_one_letter_code
_entity_poly.pdbx_strand_id
1 'polypeptide(L)'
;MISAPSLADLPSTHAVPRSSVAQSLDPRGFESAAAGAKERPSPESLARQAAADLVSIALVQPTLKMLRESNMAAAPFAPGDSEKTFGAFLDAEYASRITSASRFGLVDAIAGRMLANAAGREVDVRG
;
A
#
# COMPACT_ATOMS: atom_id res chain seq x y z
N MET A 1 -45.53 -32.83 -8.52
CA MET A 1 -44.87 -33.13 -9.82
C MET A 1 -44.53 -31.81 -10.47
N ILE A 2 -43.27 -31.37 -10.36
CA ILE A 2 -42.79 -30.10 -10.93
C ILE A 2 -41.89 -30.48 -12.11
N SER A 3 -42.27 -30.02 -13.30
CA SER A 3 -41.59 -30.30 -14.56
C SER A 3 -40.28 -29.51 -14.65
N ALA A 4 -39.18 -30.18 -14.97
CA ALA A 4 -37.88 -29.53 -15.16
C ALA A 4 -37.79 -28.88 -16.56
N PRO A 5 -37.21 -27.68 -16.69
CA PRO A 5 -36.93 -27.11 -18.01
C PRO A 5 -35.77 -27.84 -18.72
N SER A 6 -35.96 -28.03 -20.02
CA SER A 6 -35.12 -28.77 -20.96
C SER A 6 -33.78 -28.07 -21.26
N LEU A 7 -32.74 -28.89 -21.42
CA LEU A 7 -31.33 -28.54 -21.62
C LEU A 7 -30.99 -28.16 -23.08
N ALA A 8 -31.76 -27.25 -23.70
CA ALA A 8 -31.62 -26.95 -25.13
C ALA A 8 -31.52 -25.46 -25.49
N ASP A 9 -31.44 -24.54 -24.52
CA ASP A 9 -31.47 -23.10 -24.79
C ASP A 9 -30.30 -22.37 -24.12
N LEU A 10 -29.07 -22.65 -24.61
CA LEU A 10 -27.90 -21.83 -24.30
C LEU A 10 -27.67 -20.85 -25.45
N PRO A 11 -27.63 -19.52 -25.21
CA PRO A 11 -27.27 -18.57 -26.23
C PRO A 11 -25.83 -18.81 -26.69
N SER A 12 -25.64 -18.89 -28.00
CA SER A 12 -24.35 -19.08 -28.65
C SER A 12 -23.34 -18.01 -28.22
N THR A 13 -22.14 -18.48 -27.86
CA THR A 13 -20.90 -17.75 -27.64
C THR A 13 -20.76 -16.52 -28.54
N HIS A 14 -20.83 -15.32 -27.94
CA HIS A 14 -20.36 -14.10 -28.60
C HIS A 14 -18.83 -14.11 -28.53
N ALA A 15 -18.18 -14.39 -29.67
CA ALA A 15 -16.74 -14.25 -29.80
C ALA A 15 -16.34 -12.79 -29.53
N VAL A 16 -15.50 -12.59 -28.51
CA VAL A 16 -14.88 -11.29 -28.25
C VAL A 16 -13.82 -11.07 -29.35
N PRO A 17 -13.86 -9.96 -30.11
CA PRO A 17 -12.77 -9.63 -31.00
C PRO A 17 -11.53 -9.35 -30.14
N ARG A 18 -10.52 -10.21 -30.26
CA ARG A 18 -9.17 -9.95 -29.72
C ARG A 18 -8.60 -8.77 -30.51
N SER A 19 -8.91 -7.55 -30.07
CA SER A 19 -8.28 -6.35 -30.61
C SER A 19 -6.77 -6.48 -30.47
N SER A 20 -6.14 -6.59 -31.63
CA SER A 20 -4.70 -6.59 -31.87
C SER A 20 -3.96 -5.64 -30.94
N VAL A 21 -3.26 -6.19 -29.94
CA VAL A 21 -2.20 -5.47 -29.21
C VAL A 21 -0.94 -5.55 -30.08
N ALA A 22 -0.95 -4.80 -31.17
CA ALA A 22 0.24 -4.38 -31.87
C ALA A 22 0.31 -2.85 -31.75
N GLN A 23 0.40 -2.37 -30.51
CA GLN A 23 0.70 -0.97 -30.25
C GLN A 23 2.17 -0.76 -30.60
N SER A 24 2.38 -0.10 -31.74
CA SER A 24 3.67 0.40 -32.21
C SER A 24 4.45 1.01 -31.05
N LEU A 25 5.60 0.40 -30.72
CA LEU A 25 6.60 0.96 -29.82
C LEU A 25 7.28 2.12 -30.58
N ASP A 26 6.69 3.32 -30.53
CA ASP A 26 7.38 4.54 -30.96
C ASP A 26 8.41 4.89 -29.88
N PRO A 27 9.72 4.85 -30.17
CA PRO A 27 10.77 5.19 -29.20
C PRO A 27 10.66 6.64 -28.68
N ARG A 28 9.91 7.51 -29.36
CA ARG A 28 9.65 8.90 -28.92
C ARG A 28 8.55 9.01 -27.86
N GLY A 29 7.75 7.97 -27.66
CA GLY A 29 6.78 7.91 -26.57
C GLY A 29 7.42 7.79 -25.18
N PHE A 30 8.61 7.19 -25.11
CA PHE A 30 9.39 7.06 -23.88
C PHE A 30 10.03 8.38 -23.43
N GLU A 31 10.43 9.26 -24.37
CA GLU A 31 11.00 10.57 -24.04
C GLU A 31 9.96 11.50 -23.40
N SER A 32 8.69 11.40 -23.79
CA SER A 32 7.60 12.17 -23.16
C SER A 32 7.30 11.69 -21.74
N ALA A 33 7.53 10.41 -21.43
CA ALA A 33 7.43 9.90 -20.06
C ALA A 33 8.55 10.43 -19.14
N ALA A 34 9.68 10.86 -19.69
CA ALA A 34 10.76 11.53 -18.94
C ALA A 34 10.51 13.05 -18.77
N ALA A 35 9.65 13.66 -19.58
CA ALA A 35 9.29 15.08 -19.49
C ALA A 35 8.32 15.39 -18.33
N GLY A 36 7.69 14.37 -17.75
CA GLY A 36 7.00 14.46 -16.47
C GLY A 36 7.96 14.28 -15.30
N ALA A 37 8.99 15.13 -15.19
CA ALA A 37 9.93 15.09 -14.08
C ALA A 37 9.19 15.41 -12.77
N LYS A 38 8.69 14.37 -12.10
CA LYS A 38 8.36 14.44 -10.67
C LYS A 38 9.63 14.92 -9.98
N GLU A 39 9.54 16.09 -9.37
CA GLU A 39 10.60 16.71 -8.60
C GLU A 39 11.22 15.66 -7.68
N ARG A 40 12.55 15.52 -7.74
CA ARG A 40 13.24 14.49 -6.98
C ARG A 40 12.98 14.77 -5.49
N PRO A 41 12.48 13.80 -4.70
CA PRO A 41 12.09 14.06 -3.32
C PRO A 41 13.27 14.58 -2.53
N SER A 42 13.04 15.63 -1.74
CA SER A 42 14.09 16.24 -0.93
C SER A 42 14.59 15.26 0.15
N PRO A 43 15.84 15.39 0.64
CA PRO A 43 16.36 14.56 1.73
C PRO A 43 15.44 14.56 2.97
N GLU A 44 14.82 15.69 3.28
CA GLU A 44 13.86 15.84 4.37
C GLU A 44 12.60 15.01 4.11
N SER A 45 12.07 15.05 2.88
CA SER A 45 10.91 14.24 2.49
C SER A 45 11.21 12.75 2.59
N LEU A 46 12.40 12.33 2.15
CA LEU A 46 12.84 10.94 2.22
C LEU A 46 13.01 10.47 3.67
N ALA A 47 13.66 11.29 4.51
CA ALA A 47 13.85 10.99 5.93
C ALA A 47 12.50 10.89 6.66
N ARG A 48 11.56 11.80 6.35
CA ARG A 48 10.19 11.76 6.91
C ARG A 48 9.45 10.50 6.50
N GLN A 49 9.53 10.12 5.22
CA GLN A 49 8.86 8.92 4.72
C GLN A 49 9.43 7.65 5.36
N ALA A 50 10.76 7.51 5.39
CA ALA A 50 11.42 6.38 6.04
C ALA A 50 11.09 6.28 7.54
N ALA A 51 11.03 7.42 8.24
CA ALA A 51 10.60 7.48 9.63
C ALA A 51 9.13 7.05 9.80
N ALA A 52 8.23 7.49 8.91
CA ALA A 52 6.82 7.11 8.93
C ALA A 52 6.63 5.61 8.72
N ASP A 53 7.37 5.02 7.77
CA ASP A 53 7.33 3.57 7.49
C ASP A 53 7.84 2.78 8.70
N LEU A 54 8.93 3.23 9.31
CA LEU A 54 9.47 2.61 10.53
C LEU A 54 8.45 2.64 11.67
N VAL A 55 7.83 3.80 11.94
CA VAL A 55 6.82 3.92 13.00
C VAL A 55 5.58 3.10 12.69
N SER A 56 5.17 3.05 11.42
CA SER A 56 4.03 2.25 10.97
C SER A 56 4.24 0.77 11.31
N ILE A 57 5.39 0.22 10.93
CA ILE A 57 5.71 -1.21 11.10
C ILE A 57 6.05 -1.55 12.56
N ALA A 58 6.85 -0.72 13.22
CA ALA A 58 7.41 -1.07 14.53
C ALA A 58 6.48 -0.74 15.72
N LEU A 59 5.50 0.15 15.53
CA LEU A 59 4.64 0.63 16.62
C LEU A 59 3.16 0.46 16.30
N VAL A 60 2.70 1.01 15.17
CA VAL A 60 1.26 1.12 14.90
C VAL A 60 0.67 -0.24 14.51
N GLN A 61 1.30 -0.97 13.58
CA GLN A 61 0.84 -2.31 13.18
C GLN A 61 0.73 -3.29 14.36
N PRO A 62 1.74 -3.45 15.25
CA PRO A 62 1.62 -4.28 16.44
C PRO A 62 0.47 -3.87 17.36
N THR A 63 0.22 -2.57 17.50
CA THR A 63 -0.88 -2.04 18.32
C THR A 63 -2.24 -2.45 17.74
N LEU A 64 -2.42 -2.30 16.43
CA LEU A 64 -3.64 -2.72 15.73
C LEU A 64 -3.85 -4.24 15.80
N LYS A 65 -2.77 -5.01 15.67
CA LYS A 65 -2.80 -6.46 15.85
C LYS A 65 -3.30 -6.84 17.24
N MET A 66 -2.73 -6.25 18.30
CA MET A 66 -3.18 -6.52 19.68
C MET A 66 -4.64 -6.15 19.90
N LEU A 67 -5.11 -5.05 19.31
CA LEU A 67 -6.51 -4.64 19.37
C LEU A 67 -7.44 -5.65 18.66
N ARG A 68 -7.02 -6.20 17.52
CA ARG A 68 -7.79 -7.28 16.86
C ARG A 68 -7.78 -8.55 17.69
N GLU A 69 -6.63 -8.96 18.21
CA GLU A 69 -6.47 -10.21 18.96
C GLU A 69 -7.17 -10.18 20.32
N SER A 70 -7.41 -9.00 20.89
CA SER A 70 -8.19 -8.83 22.12
C SER A 70 -9.70 -8.85 21.91
N ASN A 71 -10.19 -9.00 20.67
CA ASN A 71 -11.62 -9.08 20.38
C ASN A 71 -12.23 -10.39 20.92
N MET A 72 -13.02 -10.26 22.00
CA MET A 72 -13.76 -11.35 22.64
C MET A 72 -15.26 -11.32 22.29
N ALA A 73 -15.62 -10.77 21.12
CA ALA A 73 -17.02 -10.70 20.70
C ALA A 73 -17.65 -12.09 20.55
N ALA A 74 -18.87 -12.24 21.06
CA ALA A 74 -19.69 -13.43 20.83
C ALA A 74 -20.27 -13.43 19.40
N ALA A 75 -20.66 -14.60 18.90
CA ALA A 75 -21.38 -14.70 17.64
C ALA A 75 -22.68 -13.87 17.66
N PRO A 76 -23.08 -13.19 16.56
CA PRO A 76 -22.50 -13.22 15.20
C PRO A 76 -21.40 -12.17 14.93
N PHE A 77 -20.92 -11.46 15.96
CA PHE A 77 -19.95 -10.36 15.83
C PHE A 77 -18.50 -10.79 16.07
N ALA A 78 -18.27 -12.09 16.31
CA ALA A 78 -16.94 -12.66 16.38
C ALA A 78 -16.21 -12.51 15.03
N PRO A 79 -14.86 -12.41 15.03
CA PRO A 79 -14.09 -12.32 13.79
C PRO A 79 -14.40 -13.49 12.84
N GLY A 80 -14.85 -13.16 11.63
CA GLY A 80 -15.09 -14.12 10.56
C GLY A 80 -13.79 -14.61 9.91
N ASP A 81 -13.87 -15.60 9.03
CA ASP A 81 -12.70 -16.17 8.35
C ASP A 81 -11.99 -15.14 7.47
N SER A 82 -12.74 -14.26 6.82
CA SER A 82 -12.20 -13.14 6.04
C SER A 82 -11.37 -12.19 6.90
N GLU A 83 -11.86 -11.82 8.08
CA GLU A 83 -11.14 -10.91 8.99
C GLU A 83 -9.86 -11.56 9.53
N LYS A 84 -9.88 -12.87 9.80
CA LYS A 84 -8.68 -13.61 10.21
C LYS A 84 -7.62 -13.64 9.12
N THR A 85 -8.01 -13.83 7.86
CA THR A 85 -7.07 -13.88 6.73
C THR A 85 -6.57 -12.49 6.34
N PHE A 86 -7.45 -11.49 6.29
CA PHE A 86 -7.12 -10.16 5.77
C PHE A 86 -6.71 -9.15 6.86
N GLY A 87 -6.86 -9.48 8.14
CA GLY A 87 -6.59 -8.56 9.25
C GLY A 87 -5.20 -7.94 9.22
N ALA A 88 -4.16 -8.72 8.92
CA ALA A 88 -2.79 -8.20 8.83
C ALA A 88 -2.61 -7.16 7.70
N PHE A 89 -3.29 -7.34 6.56
CA PHE A 89 -3.23 -6.38 5.46
C PHE A 89 -3.98 -5.09 5.80
N LEU A 90 -5.11 -5.21 6.50
CA LEU A 90 -5.86 -4.06 7.00
C LEU A 90 -5.05 -3.27 8.03
N ASP A 91 -4.38 -3.95 8.96
CA ASP A 91 -3.47 -3.30 9.92
C ASP A 91 -2.39 -2.50 9.20
N ALA A 92 -1.78 -3.08 8.16
CA ALA A 92 -0.71 -2.42 7.42
C ALA A 92 -1.18 -1.15 6.72
N GLU A 93 -2.32 -1.21 6.04
CA GLU A 93 -2.92 -0.06 5.37
C GLU A 93 -3.32 1.03 6.37
N TYR A 94 -4.00 0.66 7.46
CA TYR A 94 -4.39 1.62 8.49
C TYR A 94 -3.18 2.23 9.18
N ALA A 95 -2.14 1.45 9.49
CA ALA A 95 -0.93 1.97 10.09
C ALA A 95 -0.24 3.01 9.19
N SER A 96 -0.13 2.73 7.88
CA SER A 96 0.41 3.67 6.89
C SER A 96 -0.41 4.98 6.84
N ARG A 97 -1.74 4.87 6.83
CA ARG A 97 -2.63 6.04 6.87
C ARG A 97 -2.51 6.84 8.17
N ILE A 98 -2.42 6.16 9.31
CA ILE A 98 -2.29 6.81 10.62
C ILE A 98 -1.02 7.63 10.69
N THR A 99 0.12 7.06 10.28
CA THR A 99 1.42 7.76 10.34
C THR A 99 1.56 8.87 9.31
N SER A 100 0.84 8.78 8.18
CA SER A 100 0.84 9.83 7.14
C SER A 100 -0.17 10.96 7.37
N ALA A 101 -1.36 10.66 7.90
CA ALA A 101 -2.43 11.64 8.09
C ALA A 101 -2.31 12.41 9.41
N SER A 102 -1.81 11.76 10.47
CA SER A 102 -1.63 12.41 11.76
C SER A 102 -0.25 13.08 11.82
N ARG A 103 -0.17 14.29 12.39
CA ARG A 103 1.11 14.88 12.80
C ARG A 103 1.70 14.06 13.96
N PHE A 104 2.35 12.97 13.62
CA PHE A 104 3.02 12.09 14.55
C PHE A 104 4.34 12.72 14.98
N GLY A 105 4.39 13.32 16.18
CA GLY A 105 5.61 13.95 16.69
C GLY A 105 6.82 13.00 16.75
N LEU A 106 6.57 11.70 16.93
CA LEU A 106 7.62 10.67 16.90
C LEU A 106 8.23 10.52 15.49
N VAL A 107 7.43 10.62 14.43
CA VAL A 107 7.93 10.60 13.05
C VAL A 107 8.84 11.80 12.80
N ASP A 108 8.43 12.98 13.25
CA ASP A 108 9.23 14.21 13.11
C ASP A 108 10.58 14.09 13.86
N ALA A 109 10.56 13.56 15.09
CA ALA A 109 11.77 13.35 15.88
C ALA A 109 12.73 12.35 15.24
N ILE A 110 12.22 11.22 14.73
CA ILE A 110 13.04 10.20 14.06
C ILE A 110 13.58 10.74 12.74
N ALA A 111 12.75 11.42 11.94
CA ALA A 111 13.17 12.03 10.68
C ALA A 111 14.30 13.06 10.89
N GLY A 112 14.16 13.92 11.92
CA GLY A 112 15.20 14.87 12.30
C GLY A 112 16.51 14.17 12.68
N ARG A 113 16.44 13.05 13.42
CA ARG A 113 17.63 12.25 13.75
C ARG A 113 18.25 11.57 12.53
N MET A 114 17.45 11.04 11.63
CA MET A 114 17.92 10.44 10.38
C MET A 114 18.66 11.47 9.51
N LEU A 115 18.09 12.67 9.37
CA LEU A 115 18.70 13.76 8.60
C LEU A 115 20.01 14.25 9.22
N ALA A 116 20.04 14.44 10.55
CA ALA A 116 21.25 14.84 11.27
C ALA A 116 22.39 13.82 11.10
N ASN A 117 22.07 12.52 11.19
CA ASN A 117 23.05 11.46 10.98
C ASN A 117 23.55 11.40 9.53
N ALA A 118 22.67 11.63 8.55
CA ALA A 118 23.04 11.67 7.13
C ALA A 118 23.98 12.85 6.83
N ALA A 119 23.69 14.04 7.35
CA ALA A 119 24.53 15.22 7.19
C ALA A 119 25.91 15.04 7.84
N GLY A 120 25.99 14.46 9.04
CA GLY A 120 27.26 14.16 9.69
C GLY A 120 28.12 13.17 8.90
N ARG A 121 27.50 12.21 8.22
CA ARG A 121 28.19 11.25 7.34
C ARG A 121 28.77 11.88 6.08
N GLU A 122 28.12 12.91 5.52
CA GLU A 122 28.63 13.58 4.32
C GLU A 122 29.88 14.43 4.62
N VAL A 123 30.00 14.97 5.83
CA VAL A 123 31.16 15.73 6.28
C VAL A 123 32.40 14.83 6.46
N ASP A 124 32.21 13.61 6.97
CA ASP A 124 33.29 12.64 7.22
C ASP A 124 33.90 12.06 5.93
N VAL A 125 33.12 11.91 4.86
CA VAL A 125 33.57 11.29 3.59
C VAL A 125 34.45 12.23 2.73
N ARG A 126 34.51 13.53 3.04
CA ARG A 126 35.31 14.53 2.30
C ARG A 126 36.57 15.00 3.04
N GLY A 127 36.91 14.39 4.18
CA GLY A 127 38.10 14.68 4.99
C GLY A 127 39.29 13.82 4.63
#